data_AF-A0A2D5MVF4-F1
#
_entry.id   AF-A0A2D5MVF4-F1
#
_cell.length_a   1.000
_cell.length_b   1.000
_cell.length_c   1.000
_cell.angle_alpha   90.00
_cell.angle_beta   90.00
_cell.angle_gamma   90.00
#
_symmetry.space_group_name_H-M   'P 1'
#
loop_
_entity.id
_entity.type
_entity.pdbx_description
1 polymer ?
#
loop_
_entity_poly.entity_id
_entity_poly.type
_entity_poly.pdbx_seq_one_letter_code
_entity_poly.pdbx_strand_id
1 'polypeptide(L)'
;MPRPRVQHRFKGALEEKQCSTCKTWKVLKKFNKCKKKWDKLTSRCKVCHNVAYQKERQKLGLKKRLLAEHRFEGALEKKHCLVCDEWKLLKEFNIYKRSPDGLKSQCRICSAIAYKKTMSTEHGRKRLRAKYRKRRRNGKLSAYYRKRRREDPAFAIVGRLRRRVWHALNRQGATKSIGTIKLLGCTPAFFRSYIKKQFVDGMTWENRDKWHIDHRVPCAAFNLLDPIEQHYCFWYKNHQPMWAKDNLSKGNKYREEDKERLIKAWVFDNVFKILI
;
A
#
# COMPACT_ATOMS: atom_id res chain seq x y z
N MET A 1 -8.15 21.40 -35.97
CA MET A 1 -9.19 21.39 -37.03
C MET A 1 -9.65 19.95 -37.29
N PRO A 2 -10.95 19.65 -37.41
CA PRO A 2 -11.43 18.33 -37.79
C PRO A 2 -10.92 17.98 -39.20
N ARG A 3 -10.53 16.71 -39.42
CA ARG A 3 -10.09 16.27 -40.76
C ARG A 3 -11.27 16.43 -41.74
N PRO A 4 -11.05 16.99 -42.95
CA PRO A 4 -12.10 17.18 -43.92
C PRO A 4 -12.75 15.84 -44.29
N ARG A 5 -14.07 15.89 -44.48
CA ARG A 5 -14.88 14.72 -44.85
C ARG A 5 -14.54 14.32 -46.29
N VAL A 6 -14.17 13.05 -46.49
CA VAL A 6 -14.04 12.47 -47.84
C VAL A 6 -15.44 12.14 -48.34
N GLN A 7 -15.89 12.80 -49.41
CA GLN A 7 -17.18 12.53 -50.04
C GLN A 7 -17.13 11.23 -50.86
N HIS A 8 -18.31 10.68 -51.16
CA HIS A 8 -18.43 9.58 -52.11
C HIS A 8 -18.15 10.06 -53.54
N ARG A 9 -17.87 9.13 -54.44
CA ARG A 9 -17.75 9.41 -55.88
C ARG A 9 -18.65 8.47 -56.67
N PHE A 10 -19.02 8.87 -57.88
CA PHE A 10 -19.80 8.04 -58.79
C PHE A 10 -18.91 7.55 -59.94
N LYS A 11 -18.98 6.24 -60.24
CA LYS A 11 -18.36 5.63 -61.42
C LYS A 11 -19.47 5.00 -62.26
N GLY A 12 -20.00 5.75 -63.22
CA GLY A 12 -21.27 5.44 -63.89
C GLY A 12 -22.43 5.51 -62.88
N ALA A 13 -23.30 4.50 -62.88
CA ALA A 13 -24.43 4.40 -61.93
C ALA A 13 -24.05 3.93 -60.51
N LEU A 14 -22.77 3.67 -60.23
CA LEU A 14 -22.33 3.09 -58.95
C LEU A 14 -21.72 4.14 -58.01
N GLU A 15 -22.28 4.24 -56.81
CA GLU A 15 -21.74 5.05 -55.72
C GLU A 15 -20.61 4.32 -54.98
N GLU A 16 -19.44 4.95 -54.89
CA GLU A 16 -18.24 4.42 -54.28
C GLU A 16 -17.76 5.29 -53.10
N LYS A 17 -17.21 4.61 -52.10
CA LYS A 17 -16.56 5.21 -50.94
C LYS A 17 -15.10 4.78 -50.88
N GLN A 18 -14.22 5.71 -50.51
CA GLN A 18 -12.79 5.41 -50.31
C GLN A 18 -12.55 4.71 -48.97
N CYS A 19 -11.83 3.59 -48.99
CA CYS A 19 -11.42 2.90 -47.76
C CYS A 19 -10.30 3.67 -47.04
N SER A 20 -10.48 3.97 -45.75
CA SER A 20 -9.49 4.72 -44.97
C SER A 20 -8.14 3.99 -44.79
N THR A 21 -8.11 2.67 -44.99
CA THR A 21 -6.93 1.81 -44.79
C THR A 21 -6.18 1.55 -46.10
N CYS A 22 -6.80 0.90 -47.08
CA CYS A 22 -6.14 0.55 -48.35
C CYS A 22 -6.28 1.62 -49.44
N LYS A 23 -6.90 2.76 -49.13
CA LYS A 23 -7.03 3.94 -50.00
C LYS A 23 -7.71 3.75 -51.36
N THR A 24 -8.23 2.54 -51.63
CA THR A 24 -9.01 2.23 -52.83
C THR A 24 -10.48 2.60 -52.65
N TRP A 25 -11.09 3.03 -53.75
CA TRP A 25 -12.52 3.30 -53.85
C TRP A 25 -13.28 2.00 -54.12
N LYS A 26 -14.38 1.81 -53.38
CA LYS A 26 -15.19 0.59 -53.46
C LYS A 26 -16.66 0.95 -53.32
N VAL A 27 -17.51 0.17 -53.97
CA VAL A 27 -18.96 0.27 -53.80
C VAL A 27 -19.40 0.14 -52.34
N LEU A 28 -20.45 0.86 -51.95
CA LEU A 28 -20.90 0.98 -50.56
C LEU A 28 -21.18 -0.37 -49.86
N LYS A 29 -21.66 -1.38 -50.60
CA LYS A 29 -21.89 -2.75 -50.09
C LYS A 29 -20.63 -3.45 -49.52
N LYS A 30 -19.44 -2.97 -49.89
CA LYS A 30 -18.16 -3.48 -49.37
C LYS A 30 -17.78 -2.84 -48.02
N PHE A 31 -18.64 -2.04 -47.39
CA PHE A 31 -18.47 -1.47 -46.06
C PHE A 31 -19.52 -2.02 -45.08
N ASN A 32 -19.20 -2.03 -43.79
CA ASN A 32 -20.15 -2.44 -42.74
C ASN A 32 -20.99 -1.24 -42.30
N LYS A 33 -22.18 -1.48 -41.73
CA LYS A 33 -23.04 -0.41 -41.20
C LYS A 33 -22.45 0.18 -39.90
N CYS A 34 -22.48 1.49 -39.74
CA CYS A 34 -22.02 2.21 -38.56
C CYS A 34 -22.84 3.48 -38.30
N LYS A 35 -23.74 3.44 -37.31
CA LYS A 35 -24.66 4.56 -36.99
C LYS A 35 -23.97 5.87 -36.59
N LYS A 36 -22.70 5.82 -36.17
CA LYS A 36 -21.94 6.97 -35.67
C LYS A 36 -21.30 7.81 -36.80
N LYS A 37 -21.37 7.36 -38.05
CA LYS A 37 -20.78 8.03 -39.22
C LYS A 37 -21.87 8.67 -40.07
N TRP A 38 -21.52 9.75 -40.76
CA TRP A 38 -22.48 10.57 -41.53
C TRP A 38 -23.17 9.78 -42.65
N ASP A 39 -22.45 8.86 -43.29
CA ASP A 39 -22.94 7.99 -44.36
C ASP A 39 -23.45 6.63 -43.83
N LYS A 40 -23.57 6.48 -42.50
CA LYS A 40 -23.98 5.24 -41.81
C LYS A 40 -23.11 4.03 -42.17
N LEU A 41 -21.88 4.21 -42.67
CA LEU A 41 -20.96 3.15 -43.07
C LEU A 41 -19.61 3.26 -42.34
N THR A 42 -18.95 2.12 -42.11
CA THR A 42 -17.58 2.09 -41.56
C THR A 42 -16.61 2.82 -42.47
N SER A 43 -15.53 3.38 -41.92
CA SER A 43 -14.49 4.04 -42.72
C SER A 43 -13.60 3.04 -43.47
N ARG A 44 -13.51 1.80 -42.97
CA ARG A 44 -12.75 0.70 -43.57
C ARG A 44 -13.70 -0.22 -44.33
N CYS A 45 -13.26 -0.73 -45.48
CA CYS A 45 -13.98 -1.79 -46.19
C CYS A 45 -13.95 -3.10 -45.38
N LYS A 46 -14.88 -4.02 -45.66
CA LYS A 46 -15.06 -5.32 -45.00
C LYS A 46 -13.76 -6.15 -44.96
N VAL A 47 -12.98 -6.14 -46.04
CA VAL A 47 -11.68 -6.84 -46.11
C VAL A 47 -10.68 -6.25 -45.11
N CYS A 48 -10.45 -4.94 -45.16
CA CYS A 48 -9.54 -4.28 -44.21
C CYS A 48 -10.04 -4.38 -42.76
N HIS A 49 -11.36 -4.43 -42.57
CA HIS A 49 -11.95 -4.67 -41.26
C HIS A 49 -11.63 -6.08 -40.75
N ASN A 50 -11.80 -7.12 -41.58
CA ASN A 50 -11.45 -8.49 -41.22
C ASN A 50 -9.96 -8.64 -40.92
N VAL A 51 -9.08 -8.09 -41.77
CA VAL A 51 -7.63 -8.10 -41.51
C VAL A 51 -7.28 -7.44 -40.17
N ALA A 52 -7.87 -6.29 -39.86
CA ALA A 52 -7.67 -5.64 -38.56
C ALA A 52 -8.18 -6.50 -37.39
N TYR A 53 -9.36 -7.08 -37.55
CA TYR A 53 -9.98 -7.97 -36.56
C TYR A 53 -9.11 -9.21 -36.29
N GLN A 54 -8.58 -9.87 -37.33
CA GLN A 54 -7.68 -11.02 -37.16
C GLN A 54 -6.40 -10.63 -36.42
N LYS A 55 -5.79 -9.49 -36.76
CA LYS A 55 -4.61 -8.98 -36.05
C LYS A 55 -4.91 -8.69 -34.58
N GLU A 56 -6.05 -8.08 -34.27
CA GLU A 56 -6.47 -7.83 -32.88
C GLU A 56 -6.69 -9.14 -32.12
N ARG A 57 -7.34 -10.12 -32.76
CA ARG A 57 -7.53 -11.46 -32.20
C ARG A 57 -6.22 -12.17 -31.92
N GLN A 58 -5.26 -12.15 -32.83
CA GLN A 58 -3.93 -12.73 -32.64
C GLN A 58 -3.20 -12.08 -31.46
N LYS A 59 -3.23 -10.74 -31.35
CA LYS A 59 -2.65 -10.01 -30.20
C LYS A 59 -3.31 -10.39 -28.87
N LEU A 60 -4.64 -10.52 -28.84
CA LEU A 60 -5.36 -10.96 -27.66
C LEU A 60 -5.01 -12.41 -27.28
N GLY A 61 -4.86 -13.29 -28.27
CA GLY A 61 -4.41 -14.66 -28.09
C GLY A 61 -3.01 -14.73 -27.46
N LEU A 62 -2.05 -13.99 -28.03
CA LEU A 62 -0.69 -13.88 -27.49
C LEU A 62 -0.70 -13.34 -26.06
N LYS A 63 -1.47 -12.28 -25.77
CA LYS A 63 -1.58 -11.72 -24.43
C LYS A 63 -2.16 -12.73 -23.43
N LYS A 64 -3.19 -13.48 -23.80
CA LYS A 64 -3.80 -14.51 -22.95
C LYS A 64 -2.79 -15.61 -22.63
N ARG A 65 -2.02 -16.03 -23.65
CA ARG A 65 -0.93 -17.00 -23.51
C ARG A 65 0.15 -16.51 -22.54
N LEU A 66 0.70 -15.31 -22.76
CA LEU A 66 1.73 -14.71 -21.88
C LEU A 66 1.25 -14.51 -20.44
N LEU A 67 -0.04 -14.28 -20.22
CA LEU A 67 -0.61 -14.18 -18.87
C LEU A 67 -0.73 -15.52 -18.15
N ALA A 68 -1.01 -16.59 -18.90
CA ALA A 68 -1.24 -17.92 -18.36
C ALA A 68 0.06 -18.72 -18.18
N GLU A 69 1.08 -18.44 -18.99
CA GLU A 69 2.35 -19.17 -18.98
C GLU A 69 3.30 -18.65 -17.90
N HIS A 70 3.86 -19.59 -17.14
CA HIS A 70 5.03 -19.38 -16.29
C HIS A 70 6.22 -20.13 -16.90
N ARG A 71 7.43 -19.59 -16.72
CA ARG A 71 8.69 -20.22 -17.13
C ARG A 71 9.48 -20.63 -15.90
N PHE A 72 10.15 -21.78 -15.98
CA PHE A 72 11.05 -22.27 -14.96
C PHE A 72 12.49 -22.17 -15.47
N GLU A 73 13.37 -21.58 -14.67
CA GLU A 73 14.81 -21.55 -14.90
C GLU A 73 15.48 -22.12 -13.67
N GLY A 74 15.83 -23.41 -13.74
CA GLY A 74 16.13 -24.21 -12.55
C GLY A 74 14.93 -24.24 -11.59
N ALA A 75 15.17 -23.93 -10.32
CA ALA A 75 14.13 -23.86 -9.29
C ALA A 75 13.34 -22.53 -9.27
N LEU A 76 13.65 -21.59 -10.18
CA LEU A 76 13.07 -20.25 -10.17
C LEU A 76 11.89 -20.15 -11.13
N GLU A 77 10.71 -19.89 -10.56
CA GLU A 77 9.49 -19.62 -11.34
C GLU A 77 9.40 -18.14 -11.73
N LYS A 78 9.17 -17.92 -13.03
CA LYS A 78 9.09 -16.60 -13.67
C LYS A 78 7.75 -16.39 -14.37
N LYS A 79 7.29 -15.15 -14.34
CA LYS A 79 6.10 -14.66 -15.04
C LYS A 79 6.47 -13.56 -16.02
N HIS A 80 5.77 -13.50 -17.16
CA HIS A 80 5.92 -12.44 -18.13
C HIS A 80 5.24 -11.13 -17.70
N CYS A 81 5.97 -10.02 -17.83
CA CYS A 81 5.44 -8.67 -17.63
C CYS A 81 4.94 -8.09 -18.95
N LEU A 82 3.62 -7.87 -19.07
CA LEU A 82 3.00 -7.33 -20.28
C LEU A 82 3.31 -5.86 -20.59
N VAL A 83 4.14 -5.19 -19.77
CA VAL A 83 4.47 -3.77 -19.94
C VAL A 83 5.90 -3.59 -20.43
N CYS A 84 6.87 -4.25 -19.81
CA CYS A 84 8.27 -4.21 -20.23
C CYS A 84 8.68 -5.40 -21.10
N ASP A 85 7.77 -6.35 -21.33
CA ASP A 85 7.99 -7.53 -22.18
C ASP A 85 9.08 -8.50 -21.70
N GLU A 86 9.34 -8.53 -20.38
CA GLU A 86 10.38 -9.36 -19.77
C GLU A 86 9.80 -10.47 -18.88
N TRP A 87 10.53 -11.59 -18.78
CA TRP A 87 10.27 -12.67 -17.81
C TRP A 87 10.97 -12.36 -16.49
N LYS A 88 10.18 -12.22 -15.42
CA LYS A 88 10.65 -11.82 -14.09
C LYS A 88 10.19 -12.79 -13.03
N LEU A 89 10.90 -12.85 -11.91
CA LEU A 89 10.55 -13.75 -10.81
C LEU A 89 9.16 -13.40 -10.25
N LEU A 90 8.41 -14.39 -9.78
CA LEU A 90 7.08 -14.14 -9.20
C LEU A 90 7.10 -13.10 -8.07
N LYS A 91 8.18 -13.09 -7.26
CA LYS A 91 8.41 -12.10 -6.19
C LYS A 91 8.53 -10.66 -6.70
N GLU A 92 8.75 -10.44 -7.99
CA GLU A 92 8.81 -9.10 -8.59
C GLU A 92 7.44 -8.57 -9.03
N PHE A 93 6.37 -9.33 -8.81
CA PHE A 93 5.01 -8.91 -9.10
C PHE A 93 4.27 -8.55 -7.81
N ASN A 94 3.25 -7.70 -7.95
CA ASN A 94 2.35 -7.36 -6.85
C ASN A 94 1.23 -8.40 -6.77
N ILE A 95 0.82 -8.77 -5.56
CA ILE A 95 -0.31 -9.68 -5.33
C ILE A 95 -1.59 -9.05 -5.88
N TYR A 96 -2.36 -9.84 -6.60
CA TYR A 96 -3.66 -9.49 -7.12
C TYR A 96 -4.56 -10.72 -7.11
N LYS A 97 -5.21 -10.98 -5.98
CA LYS A 97 -6.06 -12.16 -5.72
C LYS A 97 -7.21 -12.41 -6.70
N ARG A 98 -7.44 -11.52 -7.66
CA ARG A 98 -8.48 -11.68 -8.70
C ARG A 98 -7.92 -12.30 -9.98
N SER A 99 -6.61 -12.37 -10.16
CA SER A 99 -6.02 -13.12 -11.27
C SER A 99 -5.91 -14.61 -10.92
N PRO A 100 -5.91 -15.51 -11.91
CA PRO A 100 -5.82 -16.95 -11.68
C PRO A 100 -4.58 -17.37 -10.87
N ASP A 101 -3.46 -16.72 -11.11
CA ASP A 101 -2.16 -16.94 -10.45
C ASP A 101 -1.95 -16.08 -9.19
N GLY A 102 -2.93 -15.24 -8.84
CA GLY A 102 -2.82 -14.32 -7.71
C GLY A 102 -1.82 -13.18 -7.87
N LEU A 103 -1.25 -12.93 -9.06
CA LEU A 103 -0.27 -11.88 -9.34
C LEU A 103 -0.74 -10.87 -10.40
N LYS A 104 -0.21 -9.64 -10.34
CA LYS A 104 -0.42 -8.64 -11.38
C LYS A 104 0.20 -9.08 -12.71
N SER A 105 -0.40 -8.64 -13.83
CA SER A 105 0.14 -8.82 -15.19
C SER A 105 1.41 -8.02 -15.49
N GLN A 106 1.85 -7.18 -14.56
CA GLN A 106 2.95 -6.25 -14.74
C GLN A 106 3.80 -6.25 -13.47
N CYS A 107 5.10 -6.11 -13.63
CA CYS A 107 6.04 -6.14 -12.52
C CYS A 107 5.87 -4.92 -11.59
N ARG A 108 6.53 -4.98 -10.43
CA ARG A 108 6.55 -3.91 -9.42
C ARG A 108 7.13 -2.61 -9.97
N ILE A 109 8.16 -2.70 -10.81
CA ILE A 109 8.79 -1.53 -11.44
C ILE A 109 7.81 -0.82 -12.37
N CYS A 110 7.22 -1.54 -13.33
CA CYS A 110 6.22 -0.99 -14.24
C CYS A 110 4.99 -0.44 -13.48
N SER A 111 4.59 -1.11 -12.39
CA SER A 111 3.53 -0.62 -11.50
C SER A 111 3.90 0.71 -10.82
N ALA A 112 5.14 0.85 -10.36
CA ALA A 112 5.63 2.08 -9.74
C ALA A 112 5.69 3.23 -10.76
N ILE A 113 6.16 2.97 -11.98
CA ILE A 113 6.17 3.95 -13.08
C ILE A 113 4.75 4.43 -13.39
N ALA A 114 3.79 3.50 -13.55
CA ALA A 114 2.39 3.84 -13.80
C ALA A 114 1.77 4.66 -12.66
N TYR A 115 2.12 4.35 -11.40
CA TYR A 115 1.70 5.13 -10.25
C TYR A 115 2.29 6.54 -10.25
N LYS A 116 3.60 6.70 -10.51
CA LYS A 116 4.26 8.01 -10.65
C LYS A 116 3.60 8.85 -11.73
N LYS A 117 3.30 8.27 -12.90
CA LYS A 117 2.57 8.95 -13.99
C LYS A 117 1.15 9.37 -13.59
N THR A 118 0.47 8.56 -12.77
CA THR A 118 -0.84 8.96 -12.23
C THR A 118 -0.69 10.15 -11.28
N MET A 119 0.34 10.14 -10.44
CA MET A 119 0.64 11.19 -9.47
C MET A 119 1.23 12.47 -10.07
N SER A 120 1.72 12.46 -11.32
CA SER A 120 2.23 13.68 -11.97
C SER A 120 1.10 14.60 -12.48
N THR A 121 -0.10 14.07 -12.69
CA THR A 121 -1.25 14.85 -13.17
C THR A 121 -2.19 15.25 -12.04
N GLU A 122 -2.72 16.46 -12.08
CA GLU A 122 -3.74 16.91 -11.11
C GLU A 122 -4.98 16.01 -11.14
N HIS A 123 -5.45 15.67 -12.34
CA HIS A 123 -6.59 14.78 -12.53
C HIS A 123 -6.36 13.41 -11.87
N GLY A 124 -5.17 12.84 -12.01
CA GLY A 124 -4.80 11.57 -11.37
C GLY A 124 -4.76 11.67 -9.84
N ARG A 125 -4.18 12.76 -9.29
CA ARG A 125 -4.18 13.04 -7.85
C ARG A 125 -5.60 13.17 -7.30
N LYS A 126 -6.48 13.93 -7.97
CA LYS A 126 -7.89 14.13 -7.58
C LYS A 126 -8.64 12.80 -7.56
N ARG A 127 -8.46 11.97 -8.60
CA ARG A 127 -9.06 10.63 -8.69
C ARG A 127 -8.61 9.70 -7.56
N LEU A 128 -7.32 9.70 -7.23
CA LEU A 128 -6.79 8.90 -6.12
C LEU A 128 -7.34 9.38 -4.77
N ARG A 129 -7.35 10.69 -4.51
CA ARG A 129 -7.94 11.27 -3.28
C ARG A 129 -9.42 10.89 -3.15
N ALA A 130 -10.21 10.99 -4.21
CA ALA A 130 -11.62 10.58 -4.21
C ALA A 130 -11.79 9.09 -3.87
N LYS A 131 -10.94 8.21 -4.44
CA LYS A 131 -10.94 6.78 -4.13
C LYS A 131 -10.64 6.51 -2.65
N TYR A 132 -9.65 7.19 -2.07
CA TYR A 132 -9.34 7.08 -0.65
C TYR A 132 -10.47 7.61 0.25
N ARG A 133 -11.08 8.75 -0.11
CA ARG A 133 -12.24 9.30 0.60
C ARG A 133 -13.43 8.32 0.60
N LYS A 134 -13.76 7.74 -0.57
CA LYS A 134 -14.80 6.69 -0.69
C LYS A 134 -14.50 5.47 0.18
N ARG A 135 -13.23 5.03 0.22
CA ARG A 135 -12.78 3.92 1.09
C ARG A 135 -12.84 4.26 2.59
N ARG A 136 -12.65 5.51 2.99
CA ARG A 136 -12.84 5.92 4.39
C ARG A 136 -14.32 5.97 4.75
N ARG A 137 -15.15 6.55 3.87
CA ARG A 137 -16.61 6.69 4.06
C ARG A 137 -17.32 5.34 4.18
N ASN A 138 -16.85 4.31 3.47
CA ASN A 138 -17.46 2.98 3.54
C ASN A 138 -17.35 2.31 4.93
N GLY A 139 -16.56 2.87 5.86
CA GLY A 139 -16.42 2.38 7.23
C GLY A 139 -15.71 1.03 7.40
N LYS A 140 -15.57 0.21 6.34
CA LYS A 140 -15.06 -1.17 6.40
C LYS A 140 -13.69 -1.26 7.07
N LEU A 141 -12.79 -0.33 6.74
CA LEU A 141 -11.45 -0.31 7.34
C LEU A 141 -11.50 0.05 8.84
N SER A 142 -12.33 1.01 9.21
CA SER A 142 -12.52 1.41 10.62
C SER A 142 -13.14 0.26 11.41
N ALA A 143 -14.17 -0.39 10.86
CA ALA A 143 -14.83 -1.56 11.44
C ALA A 143 -13.84 -2.73 11.62
N TYR A 144 -13.03 -3.03 10.60
CA TYR A 144 -11.97 -4.03 10.69
C TYR A 144 -10.98 -3.73 11.82
N TYR A 145 -10.47 -2.50 11.91
CA TYR A 145 -9.53 -2.16 12.98
C TYR A 145 -10.20 -2.13 14.36
N ARG A 146 -11.49 -1.78 14.46
CA ARG A 146 -12.25 -1.84 15.71
C ARG A 146 -12.41 -3.29 16.17
N LYS A 147 -12.81 -4.18 15.25
CA LYS A 147 -12.91 -5.64 15.49
C LYS A 147 -11.56 -6.22 15.90
N ARG A 148 -10.51 -5.99 15.10
CA ARG A 148 -9.16 -6.50 15.40
C ARG A 148 -8.62 -6.00 16.73
N ARG A 149 -8.85 -4.74 17.12
CA ARG A 149 -8.43 -4.25 18.45
C ARG A 149 -9.16 -4.91 19.62
N ARG A 150 -10.37 -5.42 19.39
CA ARG A 150 -11.15 -6.15 20.40
C ARG A 150 -10.65 -7.59 20.54
N GLU A 151 -10.37 -8.25 19.41
CA GLU A 151 -9.99 -9.66 19.34
C GLU A 151 -8.48 -9.89 19.59
N ASP A 152 -7.64 -8.90 19.29
CA ASP A 152 -6.19 -8.97 19.44
C ASP A 152 -5.70 -7.85 20.39
N PRO A 153 -5.65 -8.13 21.71
CA PRO A 153 -5.18 -7.17 22.71
C PRO A 153 -3.74 -6.69 22.47
N ALA A 154 -2.87 -7.56 21.93
CA ALA A 154 -1.49 -7.19 21.61
C ALA A 154 -1.46 -6.13 20.50
N PHE A 155 -2.25 -6.30 19.45
CA PHE A 155 -2.43 -5.29 18.40
C PHE A 155 -2.97 -3.96 18.96
N ALA A 156 -3.93 -4.04 19.89
CA ALA A 156 -4.48 -2.85 20.53
C ALA A 156 -3.43 -2.09 21.37
N ILE A 157 -2.61 -2.79 22.15
CA ILE A 157 -1.53 -2.20 22.94
C ILE A 157 -0.51 -1.51 22.03
N VAL A 158 -0.04 -2.19 20.99
CA VAL A 158 0.93 -1.62 20.04
C VAL A 158 0.37 -0.37 19.36
N GLY A 159 -0.92 -0.37 18.99
CA GLY A 159 -1.58 0.82 18.44
C GLY A 159 -1.52 2.02 19.38
N ARG A 160 -1.71 1.79 20.69
CA ARG A 160 -1.60 2.83 21.72
C ARG A 160 -0.16 3.31 21.90
N LEU A 161 0.80 2.39 21.97
CA LEU A 161 2.23 2.72 22.07
C LEU A 161 2.69 3.57 20.89
N ARG A 162 2.34 3.17 19.66
CA ARG A 162 2.69 3.94 18.44
C ARG A 162 2.19 5.38 18.51
N ARG A 163 0.99 5.60 19.03
CA ARG A 163 0.40 6.93 19.21
C ARG A 163 1.12 7.72 20.31
N ARG A 164 1.45 7.09 21.44
CA ARG A 164 2.21 7.74 22.53
C ARG A 164 3.61 8.15 22.07
N VAL A 165 4.33 7.26 21.40
CA VAL A 165 5.63 7.54 20.79
C VAL A 165 5.53 8.71 19.81
N TRP A 166 4.51 8.73 18.95
CA TRP A 166 4.29 9.84 18.01
C TRP A 166 4.07 11.17 18.72
N HIS A 167 3.22 11.21 19.76
CA HIS A 167 3.02 12.44 20.53
C HIS A 167 4.29 12.92 21.23
N ALA A 168 5.07 12.01 21.82
CA ALA A 168 6.33 12.35 22.50
C ALA A 168 7.35 12.95 21.51
N LEU A 169 7.55 12.29 20.36
CA LEU A 169 8.48 12.77 19.32
C LEU A 169 8.04 14.11 18.73
N ASN A 170 6.77 14.24 18.35
CA ASN A 170 6.26 15.46 17.73
C ASN A 170 6.37 16.69 18.65
N ARG A 171 6.25 16.51 19.97
CA ARG A 171 6.42 17.61 20.94
C ARG A 171 7.83 18.20 20.93
N GLN A 172 8.84 17.41 20.55
CA GLN A 172 10.23 17.85 20.44
C GLN A 172 10.66 18.09 18.98
N GLY A 173 9.73 18.02 18.01
CA GLY A 173 10.07 18.10 16.59
C GLY A 173 10.88 16.91 16.05
N ALA A 174 10.97 15.82 16.81
CA ALA A 174 11.77 14.66 16.46
C ALA A 174 11.07 13.73 15.47
N THR A 175 11.88 13.02 14.67
CA THR A 175 11.40 11.92 13.83
C THR A 175 11.77 10.58 14.45
N LYS A 176 10.93 9.57 14.21
CA LYS A 176 11.13 8.25 14.80
C LYS A 176 12.32 7.56 14.13
N SER A 177 13.34 7.21 14.91
CA SER A 177 14.56 6.57 14.40
C SER A 177 14.28 5.19 13.80
N ILE A 178 13.42 4.39 14.44
CA ILE A 178 13.09 3.05 14.00
C ILE A 178 11.67 2.62 14.39
N GLY A 179 11.15 1.55 13.80
CA GLY A 179 9.80 1.05 14.08
C GLY A 179 9.54 0.86 15.58
N THR A 180 8.35 1.25 16.05
CA THR A 180 7.98 1.21 17.49
C THR A 180 8.21 -0.14 18.17
N ILE A 181 8.07 -1.27 17.48
CA ILE A 181 8.36 -2.59 18.08
C ILE A 181 9.86 -2.79 18.33
N LYS A 182 10.71 -2.26 17.45
CA LYS A 182 12.16 -2.30 17.63
C LYS A 182 12.59 -1.37 18.78
N LEU A 183 12.01 -0.16 18.87
CA LEU A 183 12.21 0.73 20.02
C LEU A 183 11.74 0.10 21.34
N LEU A 184 10.62 -0.62 21.31
CA LEU A 184 10.10 -1.35 22.48
C LEU A 184 11.07 -2.43 22.98
N GLY A 185 11.92 -2.97 22.10
CA GLY A 185 12.93 -3.96 22.44
C GLY A 185 12.38 -5.35 22.80
N CYS A 186 11.10 -5.63 22.52
CA CYS A 186 10.48 -6.94 22.73
C CYS A 186 9.25 -7.15 21.84
N THR A 187 8.73 -8.38 21.82
CA THR A 187 7.52 -8.70 21.07
C THR A 187 6.27 -8.13 21.77
N PRO A 188 5.19 -7.80 21.03
CA PRO A 188 3.93 -7.35 21.63
C PRO A 188 3.34 -8.31 22.66
N ALA A 189 3.48 -9.62 22.42
CA ALA A 189 3.00 -10.66 23.34
C ALA A 189 3.80 -10.65 24.64
N PHE A 190 5.14 -10.60 24.53
CA PHE A 190 6.02 -10.47 25.69
C PHE A 190 5.72 -9.21 26.49
N PHE A 191 5.59 -8.06 25.82
CA PHE A 191 5.27 -6.79 26.48
C PHE A 191 3.97 -6.85 27.28
N ARG A 192 2.93 -7.48 26.73
CA ARG A 192 1.66 -7.67 27.43
C ARG A 192 1.85 -8.50 28.70
N SER A 193 2.59 -9.60 28.62
CA SER A 193 2.89 -10.43 29.79
C SER A 193 3.75 -9.69 30.81
N TYR A 194 4.74 -8.93 30.36
CA TYR A 194 5.60 -8.09 31.21
C TYR A 194 4.79 -7.04 31.99
N ILE A 195 3.83 -6.38 31.35
CA ILE A 195 2.95 -5.42 32.02
C ILE A 195 2.01 -6.13 33.01
N LYS A 196 1.45 -7.29 32.64
CA LYS A 196 0.56 -8.07 33.53
C LYS A 196 1.27 -8.47 34.84
N LYS A 197 2.56 -8.83 34.77
CA LYS A 197 3.37 -9.20 35.93
C LYS A 197 3.59 -8.05 36.93
N GLN A 198 3.32 -6.82 36.52
CA GLN A 198 3.47 -5.62 37.35
C GLN A 198 2.13 -5.09 37.87
N PHE A 199 1.03 -5.79 37.65
CA PHE A 199 -0.28 -5.41 38.18
C PHE A 199 -0.26 -5.45 39.71
N VAL A 200 -0.83 -4.42 40.31
CA VAL A 200 -1.12 -4.35 41.74
C VAL A 200 -2.60 -4.63 41.99
N ASP A 201 -3.01 -4.70 43.26
CA ASP A 201 -4.35 -5.10 43.67
C ASP A 201 -5.46 -4.39 42.88
N GLY A 202 -6.36 -5.20 42.33
CA GLY A 202 -7.48 -4.75 41.51
C GLY A 202 -7.15 -4.38 40.07
N MET A 203 -5.88 -4.35 39.63
CA MET A 203 -5.55 -4.12 38.22
C MET A 203 -5.77 -5.37 37.36
N THR A 204 -6.55 -5.23 36.30
CA THR A 204 -6.78 -6.31 35.34
C THR A 204 -6.77 -5.78 33.91
N TRP A 205 -6.77 -6.68 32.93
CA TRP A 205 -6.90 -6.25 31.53
C TRP A 205 -8.34 -5.84 31.19
N GLU A 206 -9.30 -6.33 31.97
CA GLU A 206 -10.74 -6.09 31.82
C GLU A 206 -11.09 -4.67 32.24
N ASN A 207 -10.44 -4.11 33.27
CA ASN A 207 -10.62 -2.72 33.73
C ASN A 207 -9.56 -1.75 33.19
N ARG A 208 -9.03 -2.04 31.99
CA ARG A 208 -7.93 -1.29 31.35
C ARG A 208 -8.20 0.21 31.17
N ASP A 209 -9.45 0.63 31.14
CA ASP A 209 -9.86 2.03 31.09
C ASP A 209 -9.52 2.82 32.37
N LYS A 210 -9.33 2.13 33.51
CA LYS A 210 -9.03 2.73 34.81
C LYS A 210 -7.53 3.02 35.05
N TRP A 211 -6.64 2.42 34.27
CA TRP A 211 -5.18 2.56 34.43
C TRP A 211 -4.45 2.81 33.10
N HIS A 212 -3.22 3.33 33.18
CA HIS A 212 -2.39 3.71 32.06
C HIS A 212 -1.10 2.88 32.01
N ILE A 213 -0.54 2.71 30.81
CA ILE A 213 0.83 2.20 30.65
C ILE A 213 1.73 3.43 30.69
N ASP A 214 2.25 3.76 31.85
CA ASP A 214 3.11 4.91 32.08
C ASP A 214 4.58 4.64 31.73
N HIS A 215 5.37 5.69 31.54
CA HIS A 215 6.82 5.59 31.54
C HIS A 215 7.36 5.87 32.95
N ARG A 216 8.17 4.95 33.50
CA ARG A 216 8.86 5.10 34.79
C ARG A 216 9.65 6.41 34.81
N VAL A 217 10.50 6.59 33.81
CA VAL A 217 11.17 7.86 33.49
C VAL A 217 10.40 8.53 32.35
N PRO A 218 9.84 9.73 32.54
CA PRO A 218 8.94 10.37 31.58
C PRO A 218 9.68 10.73 30.29
N CYS A 219 8.96 10.73 29.16
CA CYS A 219 9.55 11.11 27.86
C CYS A 219 10.22 12.49 27.85
N ALA A 220 9.75 13.42 28.70
CA ALA A 220 10.32 14.76 28.79
C ALA A 220 11.74 14.79 29.39
N ALA A 221 12.15 13.72 30.09
CA ALA A 221 13.49 13.57 30.63
C ALA A 221 14.53 13.17 29.58
N PHE A 222 14.10 12.82 28.36
CA PHE A 222 14.99 12.34 27.29
C PHE A 222 15.07 13.36 26.15
N ASN A 223 16.26 13.45 25.55
CA ASN A 223 16.45 14.16 24.29
C ASN A 223 16.05 13.25 23.12
N LEU A 224 14.80 13.31 22.68
CA LEU A 224 14.29 12.41 21.64
C LEU A 224 14.75 12.79 20.22
N LEU A 225 15.51 13.87 20.05
CA LEU A 225 16.23 14.12 18.79
C LEU A 225 17.38 13.11 18.62
N ASP A 226 17.92 12.59 19.72
CA ASP A 226 18.93 11.54 19.69
C ASP A 226 18.27 10.15 19.50
N PRO A 227 18.61 9.43 18.42
CA PRO A 227 18.13 8.07 18.20
C PRO A 227 18.36 7.10 19.37
N ILE A 228 19.46 7.20 20.10
CA ILE A 228 19.75 6.26 21.21
C ILE A 228 18.86 6.55 22.42
N GLU A 229 18.59 7.82 22.71
CA GLU A 229 17.66 8.19 23.78
C GLU A 229 16.22 7.80 23.48
N GLN A 230 15.82 7.72 22.20
CA GLN A 230 14.55 7.09 21.83
C GLN A 230 14.51 5.61 22.24
N HIS A 231 15.62 4.88 22.10
CA HIS A 231 15.69 3.48 22.54
C HIS A 231 15.52 3.38 24.05
N TYR A 232 16.21 4.22 24.83
CA TYR A 232 16.06 4.23 26.30
C TYR A 232 14.62 4.58 26.71
N CYS A 233 14.10 5.69 26.19
CA CYS A 233 12.78 6.20 26.53
C CYS A 233 11.68 5.19 26.25
N PHE A 234 11.69 4.54 25.09
CA PHE A 234 10.60 3.67 24.63
C PHE A 234 10.84 2.19 24.90
N TRP A 235 11.91 1.83 25.60
CA TRP A 235 12.20 0.46 25.97
C TRP A 235 11.14 -0.11 26.92
N TYR A 236 10.82 -1.40 26.78
CA TYR A 236 9.79 -2.03 27.58
C TYR A 236 10.03 -1.92 29.09
N LYS A 237 11.28 -1.97 29.57
CA LYS A 237 11.59 -1.83 31.00
C LYS A 237 11.33 -0.42 31.55
N ASN A 238 11.24 0.60 30.68
CA ASN A 238 10.78 1.92 31.08
C ASN A 238 9.26 2.00 31.24
N HIS A 239 8.50 0.95 30.97
CA HIS A 239 7.04 1.00 31.07
C HIS A 239 6.52 0.34 32.35
N GLN A 240 5.44 0.87 32.91
CA GLN A 240 4.73 0.30 34.07
C GLN A 240 3.21 0.49 33.96
N PRO A 241 2.38 -0.39 34.53
CA PRO A 241 0.98 -0.09 34.78
C PRO A 241 0.86 0.89 35.96
N MET A 242 -0.03 1.87 35.85
CA MET A 242 -0.30 2.86 36.91
C MET A 242 -1.75 3.32 36.84
N TRP A 243 -2.44 3.41 37.97
CA TRP A 243 -3.82 3.93 37.99
C TRP A 243 -3.87 5.33 37.37
N ALA A 244 -4.95 5.64 36.64
CA ALA A 244 -5.02 6.88 35.87
C ALA A 244 -4.85 8.12 36.75
N LYS A 245 -5.45 8.11 37.96
CA LYS A 245 -5.32 9.18 38.96
C LYS A 245 -3.86 9.38 39.40
N ASP A 246 -3.17 8.30 39.75
CA ASP A 246 -1.78 8.35 40.21
C ASP A 246 -0.83 8.83 39.09
N ASN A 247 -1.06 8.35 37.87
CA ASN A 247 -0.31 8.78 36.69
C ASN A 247 -0.47 10.28 36.41
N LEU A 248 -1.68 10.82 36.59
CA LEU A 248 -1.91 12.26 36.43
C LEU A 248 -1.23 13.07 37.54
N SER A 249 -1.26 12.58 38.78
CA SER A 249 -0.58 13.22 39.92
C SER A 249 0.95 13.19 39.78
N LYS A 250 1.52 12.09 39.29
CA LYS A 250 2.95 11.92 39.03
C LYS A 250 3.49 12.98 38.05
N GLY A 251 2.74 13.25 36.99
CA GLY A 251 3.17 14.19 35.94
C GLY A 251 4.49 13.77 35.29
N ASN A 252 5.45 14.70 35.22
CA ASN A 252 6.80 14.49 34.70
C ASN A 252 7.86 14.30 35.81
N LYS A 253 7.45 13.97 37.04
CA LYS A 253 8.39 13.75 38.16
C LYS A 253 9.09 12.40 37.99
N TYR A 254 10.40 12.39 38.21
CA TYR A 254 11.25 11.20 38.29
C TYR A 254 12.50 11.52 39.12
N ARG A 255 13.25 10.48 39.49
CA ARG A 255 14.56 10.61 40.12
C ARG A 255 15.65 10.32 39.08
N GLU A 256 16.73 11.08 39.07
CA GLU A 256 17.80 10.89 38.07
C GLU A 256 18.42 9.49 38.15
N GLU A 257 18.50 8.91 39.36
CA GLU A 257 19.02 7.56 39.53
C GLU A 257 18.17 6.51 38.79
N ASP A 258 16.86 6.74 38.63
CA ASP A 258 15.99 5.85 37.85
C ASP A 258 16.32 5.91 36.35
N LYS A 259 16.65 7.11 35.83
CA LYS A 259 17.08 7.30 34.44
C LYS A 259 18.44 6.64 34.20
N GLU A 260 19.39 6.84 35.09
CA GLU A 260 20.70 6.20 34.99
C GLU A 260 20.60 4.67 35.04
N ARG A 261 19.84 4.11 35.98
CA ARG A 261 19.63 2.66 36.09
C ARG A 261 19.00 2.10 34.82
N LEU A 262 18.03 2.80 34.25
CA LEU A 262 17.38 2.39 33.00
C LEU A 262 18.39 2.34 31.84
N ILE A 263 19.21 3.37 31.68
CA ILE A 263 20.24 3.46 30.63
C ILE A 263 21.27 2.34 30.83
N LYS A 264 21.82 2.19 32.04
CA LYS A 264 22.78 1.12 32.38
C LYS A 264 22.22 -0.26 32.05
N ALA A 265 20.97 -0.53 32.44
CA ALA A 265 20.30 -1.79 32.13
C ALA A 265 20.08 -2.01 30.62
N TRP A 266 19.77 -0.95 29.86
CA TRP A 266 19.63 -1.05 28.41
C TRP A 266 20.97 -1.37 27.76
N VAL A 267 22.04 -0.68 28.15
CA VAL A 267 23.39 -0.89 27.63
C VAL A 267 23.84 -2.33 27.89
N PHE A 268 23.66 -2.82 29.12
CA PHE A 268 23.97 -4.21 29.46
C PHE A 268 23.21 -5.21 28.57
N ASP A 269 21.90 -5.04 28.41
CA ASP A 269 21.05 -5.96 27.64
C ASP A 269 21.30 -5.96 26.12
N ASN A 270 21.92 -4.91 25.56
CA ASN A 270 22.03 -4.71 24.10
C ASN A 270 23.48 -4.62 23.58
N VAL A 271 24.45 -4.27 24.41
CA VAL A 271 25.87 -4.22 23.99
C VAL A 271 26.56 -5.57 24.21
N PHE A 272 26.29 -6.29 25.30
CA PHE A 272 26.90 -7.60 25.54
C PHE A 272 26.39 -8.71 24.62
N LYS A 273 25.26 -8.52 23.92
CA LYS A 273 24.76 -9.46 22.90
C LYS A 273 25.46 -9.35 21.54
N ILE A 274 26.39 -8.40 21.39
CA ILE A 274 27.19 -8.20 20.17
C ILE A 274 28.62 -8.76 20.39
N LEU A 275 29.02 -8.96 21.64
CA LEU A 275 30.36 -9.45 22.04
C LEU A 275 30.38 -10.96 22.38
N ILE A 276 29.27 -11.65 22.18
CA ILE A 276 29.11 -13.11 22.31
C ILE A 276 28.34 -13.59 21.07
#